data_AF-T1F9S2-F1
#
_entry.id   AF-T1F9S2-F1
#
_cell.length_a   1.000
_cell.length_b   1.000
_cell.length_c   1.000
_cell.angle_alpha   90.00
_cell.angle_beta   90.00
_cell.angle_gamma   90.00
#
_symmetry.space_group_name_H-M   'P 1'
#
loop_
_entity.id
_entity.type
_entity.pdbx_description
1 polymer ?
#
loop_
_entity_poly.entity_id
_entity_poly.type
_entity_poly.pdbx_seq_one_letter_code
_entity_poly.pdbx_strand_id
1 'polypeptide(L)'
;MKKTAILSSTAKPSQIYADALSGLDEEDRANVGHKDHVTKTIRNQRRKNIPIEPSNTEFEIQKAWQMREGNENVIIYDSGANPFNRIIVFSTFVQLQQMGRSTRWFMDGNFSLSPNIFHQLYFVRVVYLNHYVTCAYALMTSRNQASYEEVFRAIKDKAQEHNIILAPTTVMLDFKIAPRRALHDIFGANVEVVGCFFHLTQSTWRKKVFIYFDKTYGRGPFRNNNNNNNINQIRLIRMPALFPPETWNVFTITLNGHERTNNSKYFQERMERLCKDVRDGRRSTLEALRAIGHCIVLNRKNLPMI
;
A
#
# COMPACT_ATOMS: atom_id res chain seq x y z
N MET A 1 19.60 36.66 -7.91
CA MET A 1 19.79 35.24 -7.50
C MET A 1 20.39 34.42 -8.64
N LYS A 2 21.48 33.66 -8.41
CA LYS A 2 22.09 32.80 -9.44
C LYS A 2 21.05 31.75 -9.90
N LYS A 3 20.57 31.86 -11.15
CA LYS A 3 19.57 30.97 -11.79
C LYS A 3 19.79 29.48 -11.48
N THR A 4 21.04 29.06 -11.38
CA THR A 4 21.46 27.67 -11.14
C THR A 4 21.02 27.13 -9.77
N ALA A 5 21.00 27.94 -8.70
CA ALA A 5 20.65 27.49 -7.35
C ALA A 5 19.14 27.30 -7.14
N ILE A 6 18.31 28.07 -7.86
CA ILE A 6 16.83 27.94 -7.84
C ILE A 6 16.38 26.65 -8.55
N LEU A 7 17.14 26.24 -9.58
CA LEU A 7 16.83 25.08 -10.42
C LEU A 7 17.20 23.75 -9.76
N SER A 8 18.23 23.72 -8.90
CA SER A 8 18.67 22.52 -8.17
C SER A 8 18.06 22.38 -6.77
N SER A 9 17.41 23.43 -6.24
CA SER A 9 16.79 23.40 -4.91
C SER A 9 15.57 22.48 -4.82
N THR A 10 15.45 21.71 -3.73
CA THR A 10 14.26 20.91 -3.38
C THR A 10 13.15 21.73 -2.73
N ALA A 11 13.39 23.01 -2.40
CA ALA A 11 12.41 23.89 -1.76
C ALA A 11 11.19 24.13 -2.67
N LYS A 12 10.02 24.35 -2.04
CA LYS A 12 8.78 24.62 -2.77
C LYS A 12 8.92 25.95 -3.53
N PRO A 13 8.38 26.08 -4.76
CA PRO A 13 8.42 27.34 -5.51
C PRO A 13 7.87 28.54 -4.73
N SER A 14 6.87 28.32 -3.86
CA SER A 14 6.32 29.36 -2.99
C SER A 14 7.27 29.80 -1.87
N GLN A 15 8.11 28.88 -1.36
CA GLN A 15 9.14 29.21 -0.37
C GLN A 15 10.23 30.04 -1.05
N ILE A 16 10.69 29.63 -2.23
CA ILE A 16 11.67 30.39 -3.01
C ILE A 16 11.17 31.78 -3.36
N TYR A 17 9.88 31.91 -3.69
CA TYR A 17 9.26 33.21 -3.92
C TYR A 17 9.24 34.07 -2.64
N ALA A 18 8.89 33.49 -1.49
CA ALA A 18 8.89 34.20 -0.21
C ALA A 18 10.31 34.62 0.22
N ASP A 19 11.29 33.72 0.08
CA ASP A 19 12.70 33.99 0.37
C ASP A 19 13.31 35.04 -0.57
N ALA A 20 12.83 35.12 -1.81
CA ALA A 20 13.23 36.16 -2.74
C ALA A 20 12.67 37.54 -2.35
N LEU A 21 11.50 37.59 -1.70
CA LEU A 21 10.87 38.82 -1.24
C LEU A 21 11.40 39.30 0.12
N SER A 22 11.90 38.41 0.97
CA SER A 22 12.31 38.73 2.34
C SER A 22 13.55 39.63 2.40
N GLY A 23 14.32 39.73 1.31
CA GLY A 23 15.52 40.57 1.20
C GLY A 23 15.36 41.81 0.31
N LEU A 24 14.14 42.15 -0.10
CA LEU A 24 13.86 43.27 -1.02
C LEU A 24 13.07 44.38 -0.31
N ASP A 25 13.26 45.62 -0.76
CA ASP A 25 12.44 46.75 -0.30
C ASP A 25 11.05 46.76 -0.95
N GLU A 26 10.15 47.62 -0.49
CA GLU A 26 8.74 47.66 -0.95
C GLU A 26 8.62 47.93 -2.46
N GLU A 27 9.52 48.75 -3.01
CA GLU A 27 9.52 49.12 -4.43
C GLU A 27 9.97 47.95 -5.31
N ASP A 28 11.05 47.26 -4.91
CA ASP A 28 11.52 46.05 -5.58
C ASP A 28 10.51 44.90 -5.45
N ARG A 29 9.82 44.77 -4.31
CA ARG A 29 8.80 43.74 -4.09
C ARG A 29 7.61 43.88 -5.05
N ALA A 30 7.21 45.10 -5.38
CA ALA A 30 6.16 45.36 -6.36
C ALA A 30 6.56 44.89 -7.78
N ASN A 31 7.85 44.88 -8.09
CA ASN A 31 8.40 44.55 -9.41
C ASN A 31 8.66 43.05 -9.64
N VAL A 32 8.65 42.21 -8.59
CA VAL A 32 8.90 40.75 -8.70
C VAL A 32 7.79 40.02 -9.50
N GLY A 33 6.62 40.64 -9.65
CA GLY A 33 5.48 40.09 -10.35
C GLY A 33 4.65 39.13 -9.48
N HIS A 34 3.45 38.80 -9.97
CA HIS A 34 2.47 38.04 -9.20
C HIS A 34 2.99 36.63 -8.86
N LYS A 35 2.81 36.22 -7.60
CA LYS A 35 3.24 34.92 -7.03
C LYS A 35 2.94 33.73 -7.94
N ASP A 36 1.74 33.68 -8.52
CA ASP A 36 1.36 32.54 -9.36
C ASP A 36 2.18 32.47 -10.66
N HIS A 37 2.47 33.61 -11.27
CA HIS A 37 3.29 33.68 -12.49
C HIS A 37 4.74 33.29 -12.22
N VAL A 38 5.31 33.80 -11.14
CA VAL A 38 6.71 33.50 -10.76
C VAL A 38 6.84 32.04 -10.38
N THR A 39 5.95 31.51 -9.53
CA THR A 39 5.98 30.09 -9.15
C THR A 39 5.68 29.16 -10.33
N LYS A 40 4.82 29.53 -11.28
CA LYS A 40 4.61 28.78 -12.54
C LYS A 40 5.87 28.76 -13.41
N THR A 41 6.55 29.89 -13.52
CA THR A 41 7.83 30.00 -14.25
C THR A 41 8.91 29.12 -13.62
N ILE A 42 9.05 29.14 -12.29
CA ILE A 42 9.98 28.26 -11.57
C ILE A 42 9.69 26.78 -11.86
N ARG A 43 8.41 26.36 -11.78
CA ARG A 43 7.99 24.98 -12.11
C ARG A 43 8.32 24.62 -13.57
N ASN A 44 8.07 25.52 -14.52
CA ASN A 44 8.35 25.31 -15.93
C ASN A 44 9.85 25.16 -16.21
N GLN A 45 10.69 25.97 -15.59
CA GLN A 45 12.14 25.86 -15.78
C GLN A 45 12.67 24.57 -15.13
N ARG A 46 12.18 24.18 -13.94
CA ARG A 46 12.52 22.90 -13.32
C ARG A 46 12.14 21.71 -14.19
N ARG A 47 10.96 21.74 -14.82
CA ARG A 47 10.48 20.68 -15.73
C ARG A 47 11.44 20.40 -16.90
N LYS A 48 12.19 21.39 -17.37
CA LYS A 48 13.20 21.18 -18.43
C LYS A 48 14.34 20.25 -18.01
N ASN A 49 14.59 20.13 -16.71
CA ASN A 49 15.64 19.29 -16.13
C ASN A 49 15.10 17.97 -15.56
N ILE A 50 13.79 17.72 -15.65
CA ILE A 50 13.17 16.46 -15.25
C ILE A 50 13.27 15.51 -16.45
N PRO A 51 13.75 14.27 -16.27
CA PRO A 51 13.78 13.27 -17.33
C PRO A 51 12.39 13.07 -17.93
N ILE A 52 12.34 12.89 -19.25
CA ILE A 52 11.11 12.52 -19.94
C ILE A 52 10.69 11.14 -19.41
N GLU A 53 9.39 11.01 -19.14
CA GLU A 53 8.83 9.75 -18.67
C GLU A 53 9.05 8.64 -19.73
N PRO A 54 9.56 7.47 -19.33
CA PRO A 54 9.84 6.40 -20.28
C PRO A 54 8.55 5.91 -20.95
N SER A 55 8.63 5.59 -22.24
CA SER A 55 7.53 5.09 -23.06
C SER A 55 7.45 3.56 -23.11
N ASN A 56 8.53 2.87 -22.72
CA ASN A 56 8.62 1.41 -22.68
C ASN A 56 9.46 0.94 -21.48
N THR A 57 9.71 -0.36 -21.36
CA THR A 57 10.44 -0.96 -20.23
C THR A 57 11.96 -1.02 -20.41
N GLU A 58 12.48 -0.60 -21.56
CA GLU A 58 13.89 -0.71 -21.96
C GLU A 58 14.74 0.50 -21.52
N PHE A 59 14.25 1.28 -20.57
CA PHE A 59 14.94 2.46 -20.08
C PHE A 59 15.92 2.14 -18.95
N GLU A 60 17.00 2.90 -18.90
CA GLU A 60 17.96 2.88 -17.80
C GLU A 60 17.80 4.13 -16.93
N ILE A 61 17.85 3.95 -15.61
CA ILE A 61 17.89 5.07 -14.67
C ILE A 61 19.34 5.53 -14.57
N GLN A 62 19.63 6.76 -14.99
CA GLN A 62 21.00 7.28 -14.95
C GLN A 62 21.50 7.35 -13.49
N LYS A 63 22.77 7.03 -13.26
CA LYS A 63 23.38 6.94 -11.92
C LYS A 63 23.11 8.17 -11.04
N ALA A 64 23.12 9.38 -11.61
CA ALA A 64 22.84 10.60 -10.86
C ALA A 64 21.47 10.61 -10.16
N TRP A 65 20.47 9.91 -10.71
CA TRP A 65 19.13 9.80 -10.14
C TRP A 65 18.96 8.61 -9.18
N GLN A 66 19.96 7.73 -9.10
CA GLN A 66 19.98 6.61 -8.17
C GLN A 66 20.56 7.00 -6.80
N MET A 67 21.26 8.13 -6.73
CA MET A 67 22.00 8.52 -5.52
C MET A 67 21.23 9.57 -4.72
N ARG A 68 21.19 9.38 -3.39
CA ARG A 68 20.77 10.41 -2.42
C ARG A 68 21.99 11.19 -1.92
N GLU A 69 21.73 12.32 -1.26
CA GLU A 69 22.72 13.01 -0.41
C GLU A 69 23.48 12.01 0.46
N GLY A 70 24.83 12.09 0.43
CA GLY A 70 25.71 11.12 1.10
C GLY A 70 26.16 9.93 0.24
N ASN A 71 25.92 9.94 -1.08
CA ASN A 71 26.28 8.86 -2.01
C ASN A 71 25.63 7.49 -1.66
N GLU A 72 24.45 7.51 -1.05
CA GLU A 72 23.66 6.28 -0.84
C GLU A 72 22.85 5.96 -2.09
N ASN A 73 23.00 4.75 -2.63
CA ASN A 73 22.15 4.28 -3.71
C ASN A 73 20.77 3.90 -3.17
N VAL A 74 19.71 4.55 -3.67
CA VAL A 74 18.34 4.31 -3.25
C VAL A 74 17.65 3.19 -4.03
N ILE A 75 18.23 2.75 -5.15
CA ILE A 75 17.74 1.60 -5.91
C ILE A 75 18.40 0.35 -5.33
N ILE A 76 17.61 -0.44 -4.64
CA ILE A 76 18.08 -1.70 -4.04
C ILE A 76 17.92 -2.88 -4.99
N TYR A 77 17.04 -2.75 -5.99
CA TYR A 77 16.83 -3.76 -7.01
C TYR A 77 16.24 -3.15 -8.28
N ASP A 78 16.74 -3.62 -9.41
CA ASP A 78 16.28 -3.28 -10.75
C ASP A 78 16.32 -4.57 -11.58
N SER A 79 15.17 -5.00 -12.11
CA SER A 79 15.04 -6.28 -12.83
C SER A 79 15.69 -6.29 -14.21
N GLY A 80 16.24 -5.17 -14.68
CA GLY A 80 16.59 -4.94 -16.08
C GLY A 80 15.37 -4.78 -17.01
N ALA A 81 15.65 -4.49 -18.28
CA ALA A 81 14.63 -4.36 -19.31
C ALA A 81 13.82 -5.65 -19.42
N ASN A 82 12.52 -5.57 -19.13
CA ASN A 82 11.63 -6.72 -19.17
C ASN A 82 10.22 -6.28 -19.60
N PRO A 83 9.75 -6.62 -20.81
CA PRO A 83 8.46 -6.17 -21.31
C PRO A 83 7.27 -6.75 -20.53
N PHE A 84 7.47 -7.84 -19.79
CA PHE A 84 6.39 -8.53 -19.07
C PHE A 84 6.41 -8.28 -17.56
N ASN A 85 7.59 -8.01 -16.99
CA ASN A 85 7.77 -7.89 -15.55
C ASN A 85 8.97 -6.98 -15.20
N ARG A 86 8.85 -5.69 -15.50
CA ARG A 86 9.81 -4.65 -15.10
C ARG A 86 9.50 -4.25 -13.66
N ILE A 87 10.47 -4.45 -12.78
CA ILE A 87 10.38 -4.13 -11.35
C ILE A 87 11.57 -3.27 -10.96
N ILE A 88 11.30 -2.18 -10.23
CA ILE A 88 12.33 -1.32 -9.65
C ILE A 88 11.94 -1.08 -8.20
N VAL A 89 12.81 -1.47 -7.27
CA VAL A 89 12.60 -1.35 -5.83
C VAL A 89 13.54 -0.31 -5.25
N PHE A 90 12.95 0.62 -4.51
CA PHE A 90 13.65 1.71 -3.85
C PHE A 90 13.59 1.53 -2.33
N SER A 91 14.73 1.67 -1.67
CA SER A 91 14.86 1.71 -0.21
C SER A 91 16.23 2.29 0.16
N THR A 92 16.41 2.64 1.43
CA THR A 92 17.68 3.05 2.01
C THR A 92 18.09 2.10 3.12
N PHE A 93 19.36 2.11 3.50
CA PHE A 93 19.84 1.34 4.65
C PHE A 93 19.05 1.66 5.92
N VAL A 94 18.81 2.94 6.19
CA VAL A 94 18.01 3.38 7.36
C VAL A 94 16.58 2.85 7.27
N GLN A 95 15.96 2.85 6.09
CA GLN A 95 14.61 2.32 5.91
C GLN A 95 14.57 0.80 6.15
N LEU A 96 15.52 0.04 5.62
CA LEU A 96 15.66 -1.40 5.88
C LEU A 96 15.86 -1.68 7.37
N GLN A 97 16.65 -0.87 8.08
CA GLN A 97 16.80 -0.99 9.53
C GLN A 97 15.48 -0.79 10.27
N GLN A 98 14.66 0.19 9.85
CA GLN A 98 13.33 0.37 10.45
C GLN A 98 12.40 -0.80 10.14
N MET A 99 12.51 -1.41 8.96
CA MET A 99 11.79 -2.64 8.63
C MET A 99 12.18 -3.80 9.53
N GLY A 100 13.48 -3.99 9.79
CA GLY A 100 13.97 -5.04 10.68
C GLY A 100 13.61 -4.84 12.16
N ARG A 101 13.44 -3.59 12.59
CA ARG A 101 13.00 -3.25 13.96
C ARG A 101 11.49 -3.36 14.18
N SER A 102 10.70 -3.33 13.11
CA SER A 102 9.25 -3.40 13.21
C SER A 102 8.73 -4.80 12.89
N THR A 103 7.89 -5.33 13.78
CA THR A 103 7.17 -6.57 13.56
C THR A 103 5.84 -6.37 12.82
N ARG A 104 5.35 -5.12 12.71
CA ARG A 104 4.06 -4.77 12.10
C ARG A 104 4.25 -3.96 10.82
N TRP A 105 3.84 -4.54 9.70
CA TRP A 105 3.99 -3.91 8.39
C TRP A 105 2.63 -3.64 7.74
N PHE A 106 2.62 -2.69 6.82
CA PHE A 106 1.45 -2.26 6.06
C PHE A 106 1.88 -2.16 4.61
N MET A 107 1.18 -2.84 3.71
CA MET A 107 1.51 -2.79 2.30
C MET A 107 0.27 -2.56 1.47
N ASP A 108 0.43 -1.73 0.44
CA ASP A 108 -0.65 -1.38 -0.47
C ASP A 108 -0.07 -0.84 -1.79
N GLY A 109 -0.89 -0.82 -2.84
CA GLY A 109 -0.52 -0.37 -4.18
C GLY A 109 -1.37 0.82 -4.62
N ASN A 110 -0.71 1.88 -5.10
CA ASN A 110 -1.35 3.05 -5.68
C ASN A 110 -1.20 3.08 -7.21
N PHE A 111 -2.32 3.25 -7.92
CA PHE A 111 -2.38 3.30 -9.38
C PHE A 111 -2.23 4.72 -9.95
N SER A 112 -2.72 5.73 -9.23
CA SER A 112 -2.72 7.12 -9.71
C SER A 112 -1.33 7.78 -9.65
N LEU A 113 -0.42 7.21 -8.87
CA LEU A 113 0.93 7.74 -8.65
C LEU A 113 2.00 6.98 -9.44
N SER A 114 1.65 5.93 -10.18
CA SER A 114 2.61 5.21 -11.00
C SER A 114 2.83 5.91 -12.35
N PRO A 115 4.07 5.92 -12.88
CA PRO A 115 4.32 6.29 -14.26
C PRO A 115 3.55 5.38 -15.22
N ASN A 116 3.22 5.88 -16.41
CA ASN A 116 2.33 5.29 -17.41
C ASN A 116 2.67 3.85 -17.77
N ILE A 117 3.97 3.51 -17.83
CA ILE A 117 4.42 2.16 -18.17
C ILE A 117 4.23 1.15 -17.03
N PHE A 118 4.06 1.62 -15.79
CA PHE A 118 3.89 0.78 -14.61
C PHE A 118 2.41 0.66 -14.24
N HIS A 119 1.99 -0.55 -13.90
CA HIS A 119 0.62 -0.80 -13.46
C HIS A 119 0.35 -0.32 -12.04
N GLN A 120 1.36 -0.25 -11.17
CA GLN A 120 1.21 0.28 -9.82
C GLN A 120 2.55 0.73 -9.23
N LEU A 121 2.45 1.65 -8.27
CA LEU A 121 3.46 1.94 -7.26
C LEU A 121 3.05 1.22 -5.97
N TYR A 122 3.78 0.18 -5.61
CA TYR A 122 3.58 -0.56 -4.37
C TYR A 122 4.47 -0.01 -3.27
N PHE A 123 3.98 0.00 -2.03
CA PHE A 123 4.75 0.51 -0.89
C PHE A 123 4.68 -0.44 0.30
N VAL A 124 5.79 -0.52 1.02
CA VAL A 124 5.89 -1.22 2.31
C VAL A 124 6.17 -0.17 3.39
N ARG A 125 5.29 -0.12 4.38
CA ARG A 125 5.35 0.83 5.48
C ARG A 125 5.42 0.09 6.80
N VAL A 126 6.04 0.72 7.77
CA VAL A 126 6.14 0.21 9.15
C VAL A 126 5.74 1.29 10.14
N VAL A 127 5.45 0.88 11.36
CA VAL A 127 5.24 1.81 12.48
C VAL A 127 6.58 2.09 13.13
N TYR A 128 6.93 3.36 13.21
CA TYR A 128 8.12 3.85 13.91
C TYR A 128 7.70 5.05 14.76
N LEU A 129 7.89 4.97 16.09
CA LEU A 129 7.50 6.01 17.05
C LEU A 129 6.04 6.51 16.84
N ASN A 130 5.08 5.60 16.65
CA ASN A 130 3.66 5.90 16.38
C ASN A 130 3.40 6.67 15.06
N HIS A 131 4.35 6.61 14.12
CA HIS A 131 4.17 7.15 12.77
C HIS A 131 4.36 6.06 11.72
N TYR A 132 3.59 6.15 10.64
CA TYR A 132 3.75 5.27 9.49
C TYR A 132 4.82 5.80 8.55
N VAL A 133 5.97 5.14 8.56
CA VAL A 133 7.09 5.46 7.68
C VAL A 133 7.09 4.49 6.51
N THR A 134 7.18 5.02 5.29
CA THR A 134 7.39 4.18 4.10
C THR A 134 8.87 3.82 4.01
N CYS A 135 9.13 2.52 3.97
CA CYS A 135 10.48 1.98 3.98
C CYS A 135 10.88 1.36 2.64
N ALA A 136 9.92 0.92 1.82
CA ALA A 136 10.21 0.50 0.46
C ALA A 136 9.13 0.97 -0.49
N TYR A 137 9.56 1.28 -1.72
CA TYR A 137 8.70 1.55 -2.86
C TYR A 137 9.04 0.58 -3.97
N ALA A 138 8.06 0.11 -4.73
CA ALA A 138 8.28 -0.74 -5.88
C ALA A 138 7.41 -0.29 -7.05
N LEU A 139 8.04 0.03 -8.18
CA LEU A 139 7.37 0.22 -9.45
C LEU A 139 7.22 -1.14 -10.13
N MET A 140 6.01 -1.50 -10.55
CA MET A 140 5.72 -2.84 -11.05
C MET A 140 4.85 -2.80 -12.31
N THR A 141 5.29 -3.46 -13.39
CA THR A 141 4.47 -3.64 -14.61
C THR A 141 3.57 -4.88 -14.56
N SER A 142 3.65 -5.68 -13.50
CA SER A 142 2.75 -6.82 -13.28
C SER A 142 2.32 -6.89 -11.80
N ARG A 143 1.17 -7.51 -11.58
CA ARG A 143 0.54 -7.68 -10.25
C ARG A 143 0.22 -9.15 -9.95
N ASN A 144 0.88 -10.05 -10.65
CA ASN A 144 0.79 -11.48 -10.38
C ASN A 144 1.61 -11.83 -9.12
N GLN A 145 1.48 -13.06 -8.64
CA GLN A 145 2.15 -13.51 -7.42
C GLN A 145 3.69 -13.45 -7.55
N ALA A 146 4.25 -13.92 -8.66
CA ALA A 146 5.68 -13.93 -8.92
C ALA A 146 6.29 -12.51 -8.87
N SER A 147 5.59 -11.50 -9.38
CA SER A 147 6.02 -10.10 -9.30
C SER A 147 6.11 -9.61 -7.85
N TYR A 148 5.17 -10.00 -6.98
CA TYR A 148 5.25 -9.65 -5.56
C TYR A 148 6.35 -10.43 -4.83
N GLU A 149 6.55 -11.71 -5.17
CA GLU A 149 7.65 -12.51 -4.63
C GLU A 149 9.00 -11.89 -4.97
N GLU A 150 9.17 -11.39 -6.20
CA GLU A 150 10.38 -10.70 -6.64
C GLU A 150 10.63 -9.42 -5.84
N VAL A 151 9.60 -8.58 -5.64
CA VAL A 151 9.71 -7.39 -4.77
C VAL A 151 10.09 -7.76 -3.34
N PHE A 152 9.43 -8.75 -2.74
CA PHE A 152 9.69 -9.15 -1.36
C PHE A 152 11.05 -9.79 -1.18
N ARG A 153 11.49 -10.60 -2.15
CA ARG A 153 12.83 -11.21 -2.19
C ARG A 153 13.90 -10.14 -2.32
N ALA A 154 13.75 -9.19 -3.24
CA ALA A 154 14.66 -8.06 -3.40
C ALA A 154 14.86 -7.28 -2.09
N ILE A 155 13.78 -6.99 -1.35
CA ILE A 155 13.84 -6.30 -0.06
C ILE A 155 14.56 -7.17 0.99
N LYS A 156 14.22 -8.46 1.06
CA LYS A 156 14.79 -9.40 2.03
C LYS A 156 16.28 -9.61 1.79
N ASP A 157 16.68 -9.88 0.56
CA ASP A 157 18.06 -10.12 0.15
C ASP A 157 18.90 -8.86 0.43
N LYS A 158 18.40 -7.68 0.07
CA LYS A 158 19.11 -6.42 0.38
C LYS A 158 19.27 -6.18 1.88
N ALA A 159 18.25 -6.49 2.68
CA ALA A 159 18.38 -6.39 4.14
C ALA A 159 19.41 -7.39 4.68
N GLN A 160 19.45 -8.61 4.16
CA GLN A 160 20.42 -9.64 4.53
C GLN A 160 21.86 -9.25 4.18
N GLU A 161 22.10 -8.62 3.03
CA GLU A 161 23.43 -8.05 2.69
C GLU A 161 23.94 -7.08 3.75
N HIS A 162 23.01 -6.40 4.44
CA HIS A 162 23.30 -5.46 5.53
C HIS A 162 23.21 -6.09 6.93
N ASN A 163 23.12 -7.42 7.04
CA ASN A 163 22.92 -8.16 8.30
C ASN A 163 21.66 -7.73 9.07
N ILE A 164 20.62 -7.28 8.35
CA ILE A 164 19.33 -6.90 8.92
C ILE A 164 18.35 -8.07 8.72
N ILE A 165 17.81 -8.56 9.84
CA ILE A 165 16.79 -9.61 9.81
C ILE A 165 15.42 -8.96 9.66
N LEU A 166 14.68 -9.35 8.62
CA LEU A 166 13.29 -8.95 8.44
C LEU A 166 12.37 -10.09 8.91
N ALA A 167 11.69 -9.88 10.04
CA ALA A 167 10.79 -10.86 10.64
C ALA A 167 9.45 -10.22 11.02
N PRO A 168 8.62 -9.80 10.04
CA PRO A 168 7.29 -9.29 10.33
C PRO A 168 6.43 -10.40 10.96
N THR A 169 5.75 -10.10 12.06
CA THR A 169 4.78 -11.01 12.68
C THR A 169 3.37 -10.74 12.16
N THR A 170 3.05 -9.49 11.85
CA THR A 170 1.73 -9.06 11.41
C THR A 170 1.84 -8.11 10.23
N VAL A 171 1.14 -8.42 9.13
CA VAL A 171 1.12 -7.60 7.92
C VAL A 171 -0.30 -7.26 7.53
N MET A 172 -0.59 -5.97 7.42
CA MET A 172 -1.85 -5.49 6.89
C MET A 172 -1.77 -5.35 5.36
N LEU A 173 -2.67 -6.03 4.64
CA LEU A 173 -2.74 -6.03 3.18
C LEU A 173 -4.15 -5.68 2.69
N ASP A 174 -4.26 -5.32 1.40
CA ASP A 174 -5.52 -5.39 0.69
C ASP A 174 -5.98 -6.85 0.47
N PHE A 175 -7.22 -7.06 0.05
CA PHE A 175 -7.80 -8.41 -0.10
C PHE A 175 -7.32 -9.16 -1.35
N LYS A 176 -6.17 -8.80 -1.94
CA LYS A 176 -5.63 -9.51 -3.10
C LYS A 176 -4.90 -10.78 -2.67
N ILE A 177 -5.14 -11.87 -3.41
CA ILE A 177 -4.52 -13.17 -3.15
C ILE A 177 -3.02 -13.20 -3.47
N ALA A 178 -2.59 -12.49 -4.52
CA ALA A 178 -1.22 -12.49 -5.01
C ALA A 178 -0.19 -11.96 -3.97
N PRO A 179 -0.33 -10.75 -3.40
CA PRO A 179 0.64 -10.26 -2.41
C PRO A 179 0.64 -11.09 -1.14
N ARG A 180 -0.51 -11.65 -0.73
CA ARG A 180 -0.56 -12.52 0.44
C ARG A 180 0.23 -13.82 0.25
N ARG A 181 0.05 -14.50 -0.89
CA ARG A 181 0.78 -15.74 -1.16
C ARG A 181 2.27 -15.49 -1.23
N ALA A 182 2.67 -14.48 -2.00
CA ALA A 182 4.05 -14.03 -2.08
C ALA A 182 4.66 -13.71 -0.69
N LEU A 183 3.90 -13.05 0.19
CA LEU A 183 4.35 -12.75 1.55
C LEU A 183 4.66 -14.03 2.32
N HIS A 184 3.76 -15.02 2.27
CA HIS A 184 3.97 -16.29 2.97
C HIS A 184 5.11 -17.12 2.36
N ASP A 185 5.28 -17.08 1.04
CA ASP A 185 6.35 -17.80 0.34
C ASP A 185 7.73 -17.21 0.69
N ILE A 186 7.83 -15.89 0.92
CA ILE A 186 9.11 -15.21 1.21
C ILE A 186 9.40 -15.06 2.72
N PHE A 187 8.39 -14.73 3.53
CA PHE A 187 8.55 -14.43 4.97
C PHE A 187 8.00 -15.52 5.89
N GLY A 188 7.32 -16.53 5.35
CA GLY A 188 6.84 -17.70 6.07
C GLY A 188 5.33 -17.73 6.32
N ALA A 189 4.81 -18.94 6.49
CA ALA A 189 3.37 -19.19 6.68
C ALA A 189 2.82 -18.64 8.01
N ASN A 190 3.69 -18.41 9.01
CA ASN A 190 3.30 -17.96 10.35
C ASN A 190 3.02 -16.45 10.45
N VAL A 191 3.31 -15.68 9.39
CA VAL A 191 3.03 -14.24 9.37
C VAL A 191 1.52 -14.02 9.37
N GLU A 192 1.00 -13.32 10.36
CA GLU A 192 -0.43 -13.02 10.44
C GLU A 192 -0.80 -11.96 9.39
N VAL A 193 -1.77 -12.27 8.53
CA VAL A 193 -2.26 -11.33 7.52
C VAL A 193 -3.61 -10.75 7.95
N VAL A 194 -3.61 -9.44 8.20
CA VAL A 194 -4.80 -8.67 8.59
C VAL A 194 -5.35 -7.94 7.38
N GLY A 195 -6.66 -8.06 7.14
CA GLY A 195 -7.32 -7.36 6.04
C GLY A 195 -7.47 -5.86 6.32
N CYS A 196 -7.16 -5.02 5.33
CA CYS A 196 -7.36 -3.58 5.46
C CYS A 196 -8.86 -3.21 5.41
N PHE A 197 -9.42 -2.79 6.56
CA PHE A 197 -10.84 -2.43 6.68
C PHE A 197 -11.29 -1.31 5.72
N PHE A 198 -10.44 -0.30 5.50
CA PHE A 198 -10.69 0.76 4.52
C PHE A 198 -10.89 0.22 3.10
N HIS A 199 -10.09 -0.77 2.70
CA HIS A 199 -10.26 -1.42 1.40
C HIS A 199 -11.48 -2.33 1.37
N LEU A 200 -11.86 -2.95 2.49
CA LEU A 200 -13.11 -3.71 2.60
C LEU A 200 -14.33 -2.82 2.30
N THR A 201 -14.41 -1.65 2.94
CA THR A 201 -15.55 -0.73 2.80
C THR A 201 -15.65 -0.07 1.43
N GLN A 202 -14.51 0.17 0.76
CA GLN A 202 -14.53 0.63 -0.64
C GLN A 202 -14.94 -0.45 -1.63
N SER A 203 -14.64 -1.71 -1.35
CA SER A 203 -14.83 -2.81 -2.29
C SER A 203 -16.21 -3.47 -2.22
N THR A 204 -16.97 -3.28 -1.13
CA THR A 204 -18.36 -3.78 -0.98
C THR A 204 -19.32 -3.28 -2.06
N TRP A 205 -18.99 -2.18 -2.76
CA TRP A 205 -19.83 -1.60 -3.82
C TRP A 205 -19.47 -2.07 -5.24
N ARG A 206 -18.40 -2.87 -5.42
CA ARG A 206 -17.93 -3.32 -6.75
C ARG A 206 -18.46 -4.72 -7.10
N LYS A 207 -19.13 -4.88 -8.25
CA LYS A 207 -19.69 -6.16 -8.76
C LYS A 207 -18.73 -7.36 -8.69
N LYS A 208 -17.44 -7.17 -9.01
CA LYS A 208 -16.43 -8.24 -8.96
C LYS A 208 -16.15 -8.73 -7.53
N VAL A 209 -16.18 -7.82 -6.57
CA VAL A 209 -15.98 -8.15 -5.15
C VAL A 209 -17.24 -8.76 -4.56
N PHE A 210 -18.43 -8.35 -5.01
CA PHE A 210 -19.69 -9.06 -4.69
C PHE A 210 -19.64 -10.54 -5.10
N ILE A 211 -19.21 -10.85 -6.32
CA ILE A 211 -19.07 -12.24 -6.79
C ILE A 211 -18.00 -13.01 -5.98
N TYR A 212 -16.86 -12.37 -5.68
CA TYR A 212 -15.84 -12.97 -4.83
C TYR A 212 -16.38 -13.24 -3.41
N PHE A 213 -17.05 -12.26 -2.80
CA PHE A 213 -17.59 -12.38 -1.47
C PHE A 213 -18.65 -13.49 -1.39
N ASP A 214 -19.55 -13.54 -2.38
CA ASP A 214 -20.55 -14.61 -2.50
C ASP A 214 -19.88 -15.98 -2.64
N LYS A 215 -18.90 -16.12 -3.54
CA LYS A 215 -18.18 -17.38 -3.76
C LYS A 215 -17.27 -17.78 -2.59
N THR A 216 -16.79 -16.85 -1.76
CA THR A 216 -15.78 -17.14 -0.74
C THR A 216 -16.36 -17.18 0.68
N TYR A 217 -17.37 -16.38 0.99
CA TYR A 217 -17.95 -16.26 2.34
C TYR A 217 -19.42 -16.69 2.43
N GLY A 218 -20.17 -16.58 1.32
CA GLY A 218 -21.60 -16.91 1.25
C GLY A 218 -21.88 -18.32 0.71
N ARG A 219 -21.94 -18.46 -0.61
CA ARG A 219 -22.39 -19.65 -1.36
C ARG A 219 -21.26 -20.50 -1.96
N GLY A 220 -20.02 -20.34 -1.49
CA GLY A 220 -18.86 -21.06 -2.03
C GLY A 220 -19.01 -22.59 -2.14
N PRO A 221 -18.34 -23.22 -3.13
CA PRO A 221 -18.49 -24.63 -3.44
C PRO A 221 -17.97 -25.52 -2.29
N PHE A 222 -18.67 -26.63 -2.05
CA PHE A 222 -18.21 -27.68 -1.14
C PHE A 222 -17.20 -28.59 -1.85
N ARG A 223 -16.14 -29.01 -1.16
CA ARG A 223 -15.19 -30.02 -1.64
C ARG A 223 -15.18 -31.24 -0.73
N ASN A 224 -15.01 -32.41 -1.32
CA ASN A 224 -14.92 -33.66 -0.57
C ASN A 224 -13.60 -33.71 0.21
N ASN A 225 -13.67 -33.97 1.51
CA ASN A 225 -12.52 -34.18 2.37
C ASN A 225 -12.42 -35.66 2.74
N ASN A 226 -11.94 -36.48 1.79
CA ASN A 226 -11.61 -37.88 2.04
C ASN A 226 -10.19 -37.97 2.61
N ASN A 227 -10.03 -37.64 3.88
CA ASN A 227 -8.81 -37.99 4.63
C ASN A 227 -8.96 -39.27 5.46
N ASN A 228 -10.14 -39.92 5.45
CA ASN A 228 -10.38 -41.19 6.14
C ASN A 228 -10.77 -42.28 5.14
N ASN A 229 -10.12 -43.44 5.22
CA ASN A 229 -10.38 -44.65 4.43
C ASN A 229 -11.77 -45.29 4.66
N ASN A 230 -12.74 -44.56 5.23
CA ASN A 230 -14.12 -45.01 5.38
C ASN A 230 -14.95 -44.54 4.19
N ILE A 231 -15.16 -45.45 3.24
CA ILE A 231 -15.85 -45.26 1.95
C ILE A 231 -17.33 -44.83 2.14
N ASN A 232 -17.89 -44.93 3.35
CA ASN A 232 -19.30 -44.66 3.64
C ASN A 232 -19.62 -43.27 4.22
N GLN A 233 -18.68 -42.31 4.25
CA GLN A 233 -18.97 -40.93 4.67
C GLN A 233 -18.27 -39.88 3.79
N ILE A 234 -18.98 -39.36 2.79
CA ILE A 234 -18.54 -38.18 2.02
C ILE A 234 -18.68 -36.95 2.93
N ARG A 235 -17.57 -36.46 3.48
CA ARG A 235 -17.56 -35.22 4.27
C ARG A 235 -17.24 -34.04 3.35
N LEU A 236 -18.30 -33.41 2.84
CA LEU A 236 -18.22 -32.17 2.08
C LEU A 236 -17.94 -31.00 3.03
N ILE A 237 -16.71 -30.48 3.04
CA ILE A 237 -16.36 -29.26 3.79
C ILE A 237 -16.18 -28.09 2.83
N ARG A 238 -16.54 -26.89 3.30
CA ARG A 238 -16.21 -25.66 2.60
C ARG A 238 -14.76 -25.31 2.89
N MET A 239 -14.02 -24.90 1.86
CA MET A 239 -12.68 -24.36 2.09
C MET A 239 -12.80 -23.15 3.03
N PRO A 240 -11.94 -23.05 4.06
CA PRO A 240 -11.88 -21.84 4.88
C PRO A 240 -11.59 -20.65 3.98
N ALA A 241 -12.34 -19.56 4.19
CA ALA A 241 -12.14 -18.36 3.41
C ALA A 241 -10.71 -17.87 3.56
N LEU A 242 -10.11 -17.37 2.48
CA LEU A 242 -8.73 -16.91 2.51
C LEU A 242 -8.56 -15.87 3.62
N PHE A 243 -9.43 -14.85 3.70
CA PHE A 243 -9.45 -13.86 4.79
C PHE A 243 -10.69 -14.09 5.66
N PRO A 244 -10.68 -15.05 6.58
CA PRO A 244 -11.88 -15.39 7.33
C PRO A 244 -12.28 -14.19 8.24
N PRO A 245 -13.56 -14.04 8.63
CA PRO A 245 -14.04 -12.85 9.37
C PRO A 245 -13.22 -12.50 10.62
N GLU A 246 -12.55 -13.48 11.22
CA GLU A 246 -11.65 -13.35 12.35
C GLU A 246 -10.40 -12.52 12.00
N THR A 247 -9.93 -12.52 10.74
CA THR A 247 -8.84 -11.64 10.28
C THR A 247 -9.32 -10.22 9.93
N TRP A 248 -10.64 -9.97 10.02
CA TRP A 248 -11.24 -8.65 9.86
C TRP A 248 -11.42 -7.99 11.24
N ASN A 249 -11.07 -8.70 12.30
CA ASN A 249 -11.15 -8.26 13.68
C ASN A 249 -10.24 -7.05 13.92
N VAL A 250 -10.86 -5.87 13.93
CA VAL A 250 -10.27 -4.62 14.44
C VAL A 250 -10.52 -4.42 15.94
N PHE A 251 -11.28 -5.30 16.60
CA PHE A 251 -11.62 -5.23 18.03
C PHE A 251 -10.44 -5.57 18.95
N THR A 252 -9.68 -6.64 18.70
CA THR A 252 -8.47 -6.95 19.49
C THR A 252 -7.38 -5.89 19.29
N ILE A 253 -7.23 -5.40 18.06
CA ILE A 253 -6.37 -4.26 17.68
C ILE A 253 -6.81 -2.99 18.44
N THR A 254 -8.12 -2.76 18.56
CA THR A 254 -8.74 -1.63 19.28
C THR A 254 -8.55 -1.68 20.80
N LEU A 255 -8.61 -2.88 21.40
CA LEU A 255 -8.39 -3.11 22.83
C LEU A 255 -6.92 -2.98 23.23
N ASN A 256 -6.01 -3.42 22.36
CA ASN A 256 -4.56 -3.37 22.59
C ASN A 256 -3.94 -2.00 22.26
N GLY A 257 -4.76 -0.96 22.02
CA GLY A 257 -4.29 0.40 21.72
C GLY A 257 -3.62 0.56 20.35
N HIS A 258 -3.76 -0.42 19.45
CA HIS A 258 -3.22 -0.36 18.11
C HIS A 258 -4.11 0.50 17.20
N GLU A 259 -3.48 1.25 16.29
CA GLU A 259 -4.14 2.26 15.46
C GLU A 259 -5.22 1.70 14.50
N ARG A 260 -6.30 2.49 14.32
CA ARG A 260 -7.60 2.11 13.72
C ARG A 260 -7.89 2.85 12.41
N THR A 261 -8.73 2.24 11.55
CA THR A 261 -10.00 2.88 11.16
C THR A 261 -11.10 2.20 11.98
N ASN A 262 -11.93 3.00 12.65
CA ASN A 262 -12.83 2.59 13.73
C ASN A 262 -13.72 1.37 13.39
N ASN A 263 -13.71 0.30 14.20
CA ASN A 263 -14.87 -0.58 14.42
C ASN A 263 -14.71 -1.50 15.65
N SER A 264 -15.82 -1.76 16.36
CA SER A 264 -15.92 -2.45 17.65
C SER A 264 -16.30 -3.93 17.55
N LYS A 265 -16.29 -4.68 18.67
CA LYS A 265 -16.76 -6.08 18.82
C LYS A 265 -18.10 -6.38 18.12
N TYR A 266 -18.99 -5.39 18.16
CA TYR A 266 -20.32 -5.44 17.55
C TYR A 266 -20.25 -5.65 16.03
N PHE A 267 -19.22 -5.12 15.37
CA PHE A 267 -19.02 -5.31 13.93
C PHE A 267 -18.71 -6.77 13.63
N GLN A 268 -17.78 -7.42 14.34
CA GLN A 268 -17.42 -8.82 14.09
C GLN A 268 -18.61 -9.77 14.30
N GLU A 269 -19.30 -9.68 15.44
CA GLU A 269 -20.47 -10.52 15.72
C GLU A 269 -21.60 -10.30 14.69
N ARG A 270 -21.73 -9.07 14.19
CA ARG A 270 -22.69 -8.73 13.13
C ARG A 270 -22.22 -9.23 11.77
N MET A 271 -20.93 -9.20 11.46
CA MET A 271 -20.35 -9.75 10.23
C MET A 271 -20.51 -11.26 10.14
N GLU A 272 -20.20 -11.98 11.22
CA GLU A 272 -20.40 -13.42 11.32
C GLU A 272 -21.88 -13.78 11.13
N ARG A 273 -22.79 -13.00 11.73
CA ARG A 273 -24.24 -13.14 11.56
C ARG A 273 -24.69 -12.86 10.13
N LEU A 274 -24.19 -11.80 9.49
CA LEU A 274 -24.51 -11.47 8.10
C LEU A 274 -24.01 -12.56 7.13
N CYS A 275 -22.79 -13.07 7.33
CA CYS A 275 -22.27 -14.20 6.56
C CYS A 275 -23.10 -15.46 6.78
N LYS A 276 -23.57 -15.71 8.02
CA LYS A 276 -24.47 -16.83 8.33
C LYS A 276 -25.84 -16.67 7.65
N ASP A 277 -26.43 -15.47 7.71
CA ASP A 277 -27.71 -15.19 7.04
C ASP A 277 -27.62 -15.39 5.52
N VAL A 278 -26.49 -15.06 4.89
CA VAL A 278 -26.25 -15.33 3.46
C VAL A 278 -26.10 -16.82 3.19
N ARG A 279 -25.38 -17.56 4.04
CA ARG A 279 -25.22 -19.02 3.93
C ARG A 279 -26.56 -19.74 4.06
N ASP A 280 -27.41 -19.30 4.98
CA ASP A 280 -28.71 -19.88 5.29
C ASP A 280 -29.81 -19.42 4.31
N GLY A 281 -29.46 -18.60 3.30
CA GLY A 281 -30.40 -18.07 2.31
C GLY A 281 -31.37 -17.02 2.84
N ARG A 282 -31.19 -16.56 4.09
CA ARG A 282 -32.03 -15.55 4.76
C ARG A 282 -31.76 -14.12 4.30
N ARG A 283 -30.60 -13.87 3.70
CA ARG A 283 -30.23 -12.61 3.05
C ARG A 283 -29.48 -12.89 1.75
N SER A 284 -29.66 -12.04 0.75
CA SER A 284 -28.77 -11.99 -0.40
C SER A 284 -27.42 -11.41 -0.01
N THR A 285 -26.36 -11.77 -0.75
CA THR A 285 -25.02 -11.20 -0.56
C THR A 285 -25.04 -9.67 -0.72
N LEU A 286 -25.99 -9.12 -1.49
CA LEU A 286 -26.09 -7.69 -1.74
C LEU A 286 -26.67 -6.98 -0.52
N GLU A 287 -27.68 -7.56 0.11
CA GLU A 287 -28.25 -7.07 1.36
C GLU A 287 -27.25 -7.16 2.52
N ALA A 288 -26.45 -8.23 2.56
CA ALA A 288 -25.36 -8.34 3.51
C ALA A 288 -24.33 -7.22 3.30
N LEU A 289 -23.81 -7.04 2.08
CA LEU A 289 -22.84 -5.97 1.79
C LEU A 289 -23.39 -4.56 2.07
N ARG A 290 -24.67 -4.30 1.78
CA ARG A 290 -25.32 -3.02 2.15
C ARG A 290 -25.37 -2.84 3.67
N ALA A 291 -25.74 -3.89 4.41
CA ALA A 291 -25.78 -3.85 5.88
C ALA A 291 -24.39 -3.63 6.52
N ILE A 292 -23.31 -4.02 5.84
CA ILE A 292 -21.91 -3.73 6.23
C ILE A 292 -21.62 -2.23 6.07
N GLY A 293 -22.01 -1.64 4.93
CA GLY A 293 -21.84 -0.20 4.69
C GLY A 293 -22.58 0.69 5.70
N HIS A 294 -23.75 0.25 6.19
CA HIS A 294 -24.52 0.93 7.24
C HIS A 294 -23.91 0.83 8.65
N CYS A 295 -22.90 -0.02 8.88
CA CYS A 295 -22.23 -0.11 10.19
C CYS A 295 -21.19 1.00 10.41
N ILE A 296 -20.94 1.85 9.41
CA ILE A 296 -20.01 2.98 9.50
C ILE A 296 -20.76 4.19 10.07
N VAL A 297 -20.85 4.31 11.39
CA VAL A 297 -21.03 5.63 12.01
C VAL A 297 -19.66 6.30 12.01
N LEU A 298 -19.36 7.08 10.96
CA LEU A 298 -18.27 8.04 11.04
C LEU A 298 -18.63 9.00 12.16
N ASN A 299 -17.88 8.97 13.26
CA ASN A 299 -18.10 9.87 14.38
C ASN A 299 -17.71 11.30 13.92
N ARG A 300 -18.64 12.01 13.27
CA ARG A 300 -18.47 13.39 12.76
C ARG A 300 -18.36 14.43 13.87
N LYS A 301 -18.36 14.05 15.15
CA LYS A 301 -18.59 14.98 16.27
C LYS A 301 -17.36 15.69 16.84
N ASN A 302 -16.13 15.41 16.41
CA ASN A 302 -14.93 16.10 16.94
C ASN A 302 -14.01 16.67 15.84
N LEU A 303 -14.57 17.43 14.90
CA LEU A 303 -13.78 18.41 14.15
C LEU A 303 -14.08 19.79 14.77
N PRO A 304 -13.10 20.51 15.33
CA PRO A 304 -13.30 21.92 15.59
C PRO A 304 -13.52 22.60 14.23
N MET A 305 -14.65 23.30 14.09
CA MET A 305 -14.81 24.26 13.01
C MET A 305 -13.83 25.40 13.27
N ILE A 306 -12.76 25.51 12.47
CA ILE A 306 -12.21 26.75 11.94
C ILE A 306 -11.64 26.44 10.54
#